data_AF-A0A4R4V5E4-F1
#
_entry.id   AF-A0A4R4V5E4-F1
#
_cell.length_a   1.000
_cell.length_b   1.000
_cell.length_c   1.000
_cell.angle_alpha   90.00
_cell.angle_beta   90.00
_cell.angle_gamma   90.00
#
_symmetry.space_group_name_H-M   'P 1'
#
loop_
_entity.id
_entity.type
_entity.pdbx_description
1 polymer ?
#
loop_
_entity_poly.entity_id
_entity_poly.type
_entity_poly.pdbx_seq_one_letter_code
_entity_poly.pdbx_strand_id
1 'polypeptide(L)'
;MPLLHADSSVLLVVDLQERLMPAIADGPAVLDSNARLLRAATRLGVDVRASEQNPAGLGATVGEIAELLPRPAQPKTSFAAGFDPGPGTVVVTGCETHVCVLQTVLALLERGRDIAVVADAAGSRVESNHDRALDRMRAHGADVVTTEMVLFEWLHDSDNPAFREVLELIK
;
A
#
# COMPACT_ATOMS: atom_id res chain seq x y z
N MET A 1 1.26 -3.11 17.04
CA MET A 1 -0.17 -3.35 16.76
C MET A 1 -0.45 -4.85 16.94
N PRO A 2 -1.70 -5.32 17.10
CA PRO A 2 -2.02 -6.75 16.93
C PRO A 2 -1.83 -7.19 15.47
N LEU A 3 -1.98 -8.49 15.20
CA LEU A 3 -1.92 -9.06 13.84
C LEU A 3 -2.94 -8.39 12.91
N LEU A 4 -2.61 -8.31 11.63
CA LEU A 4 -3.51 -7.85 10.57
C LEU A 4 -4.56 -8.91 10.26
N HIS A 5 -5.83 -8.52 10.30
CA HIS A 5 -6.97 -9.38 9.95
C HIS A 5 -7.62 -8.90 8.66
N ALA A 6 -7.93 -9.81 7.74
CA ALA A 6 -8.49 -9.46 6.43
C ALA A 6 -9.84 -8.72 6.52
N ASP A 7 -10.70 -9.12 7.47
CA ASP A 7 -12.05 -8.58 7.66
C ASP A 7 -12.10 -7.21 8.34
N SER A 8 -10.96 -6.74 8.86
CA SER A 8 -10.80 -5.47 9.58
C SER A 8 -9.60 -4.67 9.09
N SER A 9 -9.17 -4.93 7.86
CA SER A 9 -8.14 -4.17 7.15
C SER A 9 -8.71 -3.43 5.93
N VAL A 10 -8.05 -2.36 5.54
CA VAL A 10 -8.21 -1.70 4.24
C VAL A 10 -6.85 -1.50 3.60
N LEU A 11 -6.68 -1.94 2.35
CA LEU A 11 -5.48 -1.70 1.56
C LEU A 11 -5.57 -0.34 0.86
N LEU A 12 -4.62 0.55 1.14
CA LEU A 12 -4.53 1.88 0.54
C LEU A 12 -3.29 1.98 -0.36
N VAL A 13 -3.52 2.01 -1.68
CA VAL A 13 -2.49 2.13 -2.71
C VAL A 13 -2.28 3.59 -3.09
N VAL A 14 -1.09 4.13 -2.81
CA VAL A 14 -0.79 5.56 -3.04
C VAL A 14 -0.03 5.76 -4.34
N ASP A 15 -0.65 6.43 -5.32
CA ASP A 15 0.01 7.11 -6.45
C ASP A 15 0.97 6.25 -7.32
N LEU A 16 0.62 5.00 -7.62
CA LEU A 16 1.40 4.13 -8.54
C LEU A 16 1.20 4.52 -10.02
N GLN A 17 1.76 5.64 -10.44
CA GLN A 17 1.45 6.29 -11.72
C GLN A 17 2.52 6.13 -12.81
N GLU A 18 2.09 6.06 -14.06
CA GLU A 18 2.92 5.75 -15.24
C GLU A 18 4.17 6.61 -15.40
N ARG A 19 4.10 7.92 -15.13
CA ARG A 19 5.26 8.83 -15.27
C ARG A 19 6.08 8.95 -13.99
N LEU A 20 5.57 8.45 -12.87
CA LEU A 20 6.29 8.44 -11.60
C LEU A 20 7.18 7.20 -11.49
N MET A 21 6.63 6.02 -11.79
CA MET A 21 7.29 4.73 -11.55
C MET A 21 8.67 4.56 -12.21
N PRO A 22 8.94 5.08 -13.43
CA PRO A 22 10.27 4.99 -14.04
C PRO A 22 11.38 5.70 -13.25
N ALA A 23 11.04 6.63 -12.35
CA ALA A 23 12.00 7.33 -11.50
C ALA A 23 12.20 6.66 -10.14
N ILE A 24 11.36 5.70 -9.76
CA ILE A 24 11.40 5.02 -8.46
C ILE A 24 12.51 3.98 -8.46
N ALA A 25 13.33 3.97 -7.40
CA ALA A 25 14.34 2.93 -7.21
C ALA A 25 13.64 1.58 -7.11
N ASP A 26 14.04 0.65 -7.98
CA ASP A 26 13.39 -0.65 -8.17
C ASP A 26 11.86 -0.58 -8.34
N GLY A 27 11.39 0.38 -9.13
CA GLY A 27 9.96 0.54 -9.45
C GLY A 27 9.24 -0.75 -9.87
N PRO A 28 9.84 -1.64 -10.69
CA PRO A 28 9.25 -2.94 -11.01
C PRO A 28 8.98 -3.83 -9.80
N ALA A 29 9.91 -3.93 -8.83
CA ALA A 29 9.68 -4.72 -7.61
C ALA A 29 8.57 -4.13 -6.73
N VAL A 30 8.47 -2.79 -6.67
CA VAL A 30 7.37 -2.10 -5.97
C VAL A 30 6.02 -2.42 -6.61
N LEU A 31 5.94 -2.39 -7.95
CA LEU A 31 4.73 -2.75 -8.69
C LEU A 31 4.34 -4.21 -8.48
N ASP A 32 5.30 -5.13 -8.55
CA ASP A 32 5.05 -6.57 -8.34
C ASP A 32 4.51 -6.85 -6.92
N SER A 33 5.12 -6.25 -5.91
CA SER A 33 4.66 -6.35 -4.51
C SER A 33 3.22 -5.82 -4.35
N ASN A 34 2.90 -4.69 -4.98
CA ASN A 34 1.53 -4.15 -4.98
C ASN A 34 0.54 -5.06 -5.72
N ALA A 35 0.94 -5.66 -6.84
CA ALA A 35 0.10 -6.60 -7.58
C ALA A 35 -0.23 -7.85 -6.75
N ARG A 36 0.74 -8.39 -5.99
CA ARG A 36 0.54 -9.49 -5.05
C ARG A 36 -0.45 -9.11 -3.94
N LEU A 37 -0.28 -7.94 -3.32
CA LEU A 37 -1.19 -7.42 -2.30
C LEU A 37 -2.61 -7.24 -2.82
N LEU A 38 -2.78 -6.68 -4.02
CA LEU A 38 -4.10 -6.47 -4.64
C LEU A 38 -4.82 -7.78 -4.96
N ARG A 39 -4.08 -8.78 -5.48
CA ARG A 39 -4.62 -10.12 -5.76
C ARG A 39 -5.04 -10.82 -4.47
N ALA A 40 -4.21 -10.77 -3.44
CA ALA A 40 -4.51 -11.32 -2.12
C ALA A 40 -5.71 -10.61 -1.47
N ALA A 41 -5.73 -9.28 -1.48
CA ALA A 41 -6.83 -8.46 -0.96
C ALA A 41 -8.16 -8.83 -1.61
N THR A 42 -8.18 -8.93 -2.95
CA THR A 42 -9.36 -9.37 -3.70
C THR A 42 -9.81 -10.78 -3.28
N ARG A 43 -8.86 -11.72 -3.15
CA ARG A 43 -9.17 -13.11 -2.80
C ARG A 43 -9.71 -13.28 -1.39
N LEU A 44 -9.21 -12.47 -0.45
CA LEU A 44 -9.52 -12.51 0.97
C LEU A 44 -10.64 -11.52 1.37
N GLY A 45 -11.14 -10.72 0.43
CA GLY A 45 -12.24 -9.79 0.67
C GLY A 45 -11.84 -8.51 1.43
N VAL A 46 -10.56 -8.13 1.39
CA VAL A 46 -10.06 -6.87 1.97
C VAL A 46 -10.49 -5.70 1.10
N ASP A 47 -11.01 -4.62 1.69
CA ASP A 47 -11.36 -3.42 0.91
C ASP A 47 -10.09 -2.75 0.36
N VAL A 48 -10.20 -2.19 -0.85
CA VAL A 48 -9.09 -1.56 -1.56
C VAL A 48 -9.48 -0.14 -1.97
N ARG A 49 -8.60 0.80 -1.65
CA ARG A 49 -8.67 2.21 -2.04
C ARG A 49 -7.37 2.62 -2.70
N ALA A 50 -7.43 3.54 -3.65
CA ALA A 50 -6.25 4.03 -4.36
C ALA A 50 -6.32 5.55 -4.59
N SER A 51 -5.17 6.18 -4.74
CA SER A 51 -5.05 7.60 -5.11
C SER A 51 -4.16 7.83 -6.33
N GLU A 52 -4.37 8.96 -7.00
CA GLU A 52 -3.49 9.47 -8.06
C GLU A 52 -3.12 10.93 -7.78
N GLN A 53 -1.82 11.23 -7.72
CA GLN A 53 -1.31 12.58 -7.57
C GLN A 53 -1.26 13.27 -8.93
N ASN A 54 -1.98 14.39 -9.08
CA ASN A 54 -1.96 15.23 -10.29
C ASN A 54 -1.90 14.40 -11.60
N PRO A 55 -2.94 13.61 -11.92
CA PRO A 55 -2.89 12.66 -13.04
C PRO A 55 -2.63 13.32 -14.39
N ALA A 56 -3.00 14.60 -14.57
CA ALA A 56 -2.63 15.37 -15.76
C ALA A 56 -1.09 15.48 -15.95
N GLY A 57 -0.37 15.62 -14.84
CA GLY A 57 1.09 15.72 -14.81
C GLY A 57 1.80 14.36 -14.75
N LEU A 58 1.34 13.43 -13.90
CA LEU A 58 2.01 12.16 -13.62
C LEU A 58 1.45 10.95 -14.38
N GLY A 59 0.39 11.13 -15.17
CA GLY A 59 -0.30 10.03 -15.84
C GLY A 59 -1.29 9.31 -14.93
N ALA A 60 -1.97 8.31 -15.48
CA ALA A 60 -2.86 7.45 -14.72
C ALA A 60 -2.06 6.44 -13.88
N THR A 61 -2.76 5.71 -13.03
CA THR A 61 -2.25 4.48 -12.40
C THR A 61 -1.72 3.53 -13.48
N VAL A 62 -0.58 2.89 -13.24
CA VAL A 62 0.04 1.92 -14.18
C VAL A 62 -0.98 0.84 -14.56
N GLY A 63 -1.10 0.54 -15.86
CA GLY A 63 -2.15 -0.33 -16.39
C GLY A 63 -2.33 -1.66 -15.67
N GLU A 64 -1.24 -2.38 -15.40
CA GLU A 64 -1.28 -3.67 -14.70
C GLU A 64 -1.82 -3.59 -13.26
N ILE A 65 -1.63 -2.44 -12.61
CA ILE A 65 -2.19 -2.15 -11.28
C ILE A 65 -3.64 -1.72 -11.42
N ALA A 66 -3.95 -0.85 -12.39
CA ALA A 66 -5.29 -0.35 -12.63
C ALA A 66 -6.30 -1.48 -12.91
N GLU A 67 -5.88 -2.52 -13.63
CA GLU A 67 -6.68 -3.73 -13.89
C GLU A 67 -7.02 -4.54 -12.63
N LEU A 68 -6.21 -4.43 -11.58
CA LEU A 68 -6.41 -5.12 -10.31
C LEU A 68 -7.22 -4.30 -9.29
N LEU A 69 -7.45 -3.01 -9.54
CA LEU A 69 -8.23 -2.16 -8.64
C LEU A 69 -9.73 -2.45 -8.77
N PRO A 70 -10.48 -2.64 -7.67
CA PRO A 70 -11.92 -2.86 -7.74
C PRO A 70 -12.71 -1.59 -8.08
N ARG A 71 -12.07 -0.43 -8.02
CA ARG A 71 -12.64 0.89 -8.30
C ARG A 71 -11.53 1.86 -8.76
N PRO A 72 -11.85 2.89 -9.57
CA PRO A 72 -10.85 3.87 -10.00
C PRO A 72 -10.14 4.56 -8.82
N ALA A 73 -8.86 4.86 -9.01
CA ALA A 73 -8.09 5.65 -8.06
C ALA A 73 -8.65 7.08 -7.95
N GLN A 74 -8.60 7.64 -6.74
CA GLN A 74 -9.13 8.98 -6.49
C GLN A 74 -8.06 10.04 -6.80
N PRO A 75 -8.34 11.00 -7.70
CA PRO A 75 -7.40 12.05 -8.04
C PRO A 75 -7.25 13.05 -6.88
N LYS A 76 -6.02 13.51 -6.66
CA LYS A 76 -5.69 14.51 -5.64
C LYS A 76 -4.56 15.43 -6.08
N THR A 77 -4.47 16.58 -5.41
CA THR A 77 -3.34 17.51 -5.51
C THR A 77 -2.58 17.64 -4.19
N SER A 78 -3.22 17.34 -3.06
CA SER A 78 -2.57 17.18 -1.75
C SER A 78 -1.62 15.98 -1.76
N PHE A 79 -0.48 16.10 -1.08
CA PHE A 79 0.45 14.98 -0.94
C PHE A 79 -0.14 13.85 -0.08
N ALA A 80 -0.80 14.16 1.04
CA ALA A 80 -1.62 13.17 1.74
C ALA A 80 -2.82 12.75 0.89
N ALA A 81 -3.24 11.48 0.99
CA ALA A 81 -4.31 10.86 0.20
C ALA A 81 -5.60 11.69 0.12
N GLY A 82 -5.91 12.45 1.17
CA GLY A 82 -6.98 13.46 1.13
C GLY A 82 -8.39 12.89 1.22
N PHE A 83 -8.52 11.60 1.54
CA PHE A 83 -9.79 10.94 1.82
C PHE A 83 -9.64 9.94 2.98
N ASP A 84 -10.75 9.57 3.61
CA ASP A 84 -10.80 8.48 4.58
C ASP A 84 -10.89 7.14 3.83
N PRO A 85 -9.92 6.22 4.01
CA PRO A 85 -9.96 4.93 3.35
C PRO A 85 -11.14 4.05 3.79
N GLY A 86 -11.73 4.28 4.96
CA GLY A 86 -12.77 3.43 5.55
C GLY A 86 -12.36 2.97 6.95
N PRO A 87 -13.14 2.11 7.64
CA PRO A 87 -12.81 1.60 8.97
C PRO A 87 -11.66 0.58 8.95
N GLY A 88 -11.15 0.22 10.14
CA GLY A 88 -10.13 -0.82 10.31
C GLY A 88 -8.69 -0.32 10.21
N THR A 89 -7.75 -1.27 10.25
CA THR A 89 -6.32 -1.04 10.11
C THR A 89 -6.00 -0.69 8.67
N VAL A 90 -5.29 0.42 8.45
CA VAL A 90 -4.92 0.85 7.10
C VAL A 90 -3.56 0.25 6.74
N VAL A 91 -3.55 -0.63 5.75
CA VAL A 91 -2.33 -1.20 5.15
C VAL A 91 -1.95 -0.30 3.98
N VAL A 92 -0.87 0.46 4.11
CA VAL A 92 -0.46 1.51 3.18
C VAL A 92 0.70 1.06 2.30
N THR A 93 0.59 1.29 1.00
CA THR A 93 1.59 0.98 -0.02
C THR A 93 1.75 2.15 -1.00
N GLY A 94 2.72 2.07 -1.91
CA GLY A 94 2.82 2.99 -3.05
C GLY A 94 3.95 4.03 -2.95
N CYS A 95 3.78 5.15 -3.65
CA CYS A 95 4.85 6.12 -3.92
C CYS A 95 4.41 7.58 -3.68
N GLU A 96 5.32 8.52 -3.37
CA GLU A 96 6.68 8.26 -2.89
C GLU A 96 6.66 8.03 -1.37
N THR A 97 7.47 7.08 -0.87
CA THR A 97 7.54 6.71 0.55
C THR A 97 7.73 7.93 1.45
N HIS A 98 8.61 8.85 1.05
CA HIS A 98 8.97 10.04 1.82
C HIS A 98 8.10 11.27 1.56
N VAL A 99 7.12 11.19 0.66
CA VAL A 99 6.24 12.31 0.31
C VAL A 99 4.78 11.94 0.56
N CYS A 100 4.12 11.30 -0.41
CA CYS A 100 2.68 11.04 -0.34
C CYS A 100 2.35 9.95 0.66
N VAL A 101 3.13 8.87 0.70
CA VAL A 101 2.93 7.78 1.68
C VAL A 101 3.16 8.32 3.09
N LEU A 102 4.31 8.95 3.37
CA LEU A 102 4.61 9.54 4.66
C LEU A 102 3.53 10.52 5.15
N GLN A 103 3.12 11.48 4.33
CA GLN A 103 2.11 12.46 4.74
C GLN A 103 0.72 11.83 4.91
N THR A 104 0.39 10.80 4.14
CA THR A 104 -0.84 10.02 4.34
C THR A 104 -0.81 9.30 5.69
N VAL A 105 0.27 8.58 5.98
CA VAL A 105 0.44 7.84 7.23
C VAL A 105 0.38 8.76 8.44
N LEU A 106 1.16 9.86 8.44
CA LEU A 106 1.14 10.81 9.57
C LEU A 106 -0.23 11.43 9.77
N ALA A 107 -0.92 11.83 8.70
CA ALA A 107 -2.26 12.40 8.81
C ALA A 107 -3.31 11.39 9.31
N LEU A 108 -3.16 10.10 9.00
CA LEU A 108 -4.05 9.07 9.53
C LEU A 108 -3.73 8.73 10.99
N LEU A 109 -2.45 8.69 11.38
CA LEU A 109 -2.03 8.52 12.78
C LEU A 109 -2.56 9.66 13.67
N GLU A 110 -2.51 10.91 13.20
CA GLU A 110 -3.11 12.07 13.90
C GLU A 110 -4.62 11.91 14.15
N ARG A 111 -5.30 11.09 13.35
CA ARG A 111 -6.72 10.74 13.51
C ARG A 111 -6.94 9.48 14.36
N GLY A 112 -5.88 8.97 15.00
CA GLY A 112 -5.94 7.78 15.87
C GLY A 112 -6.16 6.47 15.12
N ARG A 113 -5.73 6.39 13.85
CA ARG A 113 -5.87 5.19 13.02
C ARG A 113 -4.69 4.24 13.24
N ASP A 114 -4.96 2.94 13.25
CA ASP A 114 -3.95 1.88 13.22
C ASP A 114 -3.40 1.72 11.80
N ILE A 115 -2.07 1.75 11.65
CA ILE A 115 -1.40 1.79 10.34
C ILE A 115 -0.31 0.72 10.24
N ALA A 116 -0.35 -0.07 9.18
CA ALA A 116 0.77 -0.88 8.69
C ALA A 116 1.30 -0.28 7.39
N VAL A 117 2.60 -0.01 7.30
CA VAL A 117 3.27 0.41 6.06
C VAL A 117 4.03 -0.77 5.49
N VAL A 118 3.73 -1.13 4.24
CA VAL A 118 4.37 -2.27 3.58
C VAL A 118 5.64 -1.80 2.87
N ALA A 119 6.80 -2.09 3.45
CA ALA A 119 8.08 -1.50 3.07
C ALA A 119 8.47 -1.85 1.62
N ASP A 120 8.42 -3.11 1.24
CA ASP A 120 8.75 -3.63 -0.09
C ASP A 120 7.70 -3.27 -1.16
N ALA A 121 6.51 -2.85 -0.76
CA ALA A 121 5.47 -2.31 -1.64
C ALA A 121 5.42 -0.76 -1.63
N ALA A 122 6.41 -0.09 -1.05
CA ALA A 122 6.53 1.36 -1.04
C ALA A 122 7.85 1.80 -1.67
N GLY A 123 7.83 2.86 -2.49
CA GLY A 123 9.01 3.26 -3.27
C GLY A 123 9.35 4.74 -3.17
N SER A 124 10.64 5.08 -3.28
CA SER A 124 11.11 6.45 -3.51
C SER A 124 12.19 6.44 -4.60
N ARG A 125 12.47 7.60 -5.20
CA ARG A 125 13.55 7.72 -6.20
C ARG A 125 14.94 7.46 -5.62
N VAL A 126 15.12 7.78 -4.34
CA VAL A 126 16.37 7.63 -3.60
C VAL A 126 16.11 6.71 -2.41
N GLU A 127 16.81 5.59 -2.32
CA GLU A 127 16.66 4.59 -1.27
C GLU A 127 16.83 5.19 0.13
N SER A 128 17.81 6.08 0.33
CA SER A 128 18.00 6.73 1.64
C SER A 128 16.80 7.58 2.07
N ASN A 129 16.03 8.14 1.13
CA ASN A 129 14.79 8.86 1.47
C ASN A 129 13.68 7.88 1.88
N HIS A 130 13.59 6.74 1.19
CA HIS A 130 12.68 5.66 1.54
C HIS A 130 12.96 5.17 2.98
N ASP A 131 14.20 4.83 3.30
CA ASP A 131 14.60 4.34 4.63
C ASP A 131 14.27 5.34 5.74
N ARG A 132 14.64 6.62 5.55
CA ARG A 132 14.37 7.67 6.55
C ARG A 132 12.88 7.92 6.74
N ALA A 133 12.07 7.75 5.69
CA ALA A 133 10.63 7.87 5.80
C ALA A 133 10.02 6.69 6.59
N LEU A 134 10.45 5.46 6.33
CA LEU A 134 10.04 4.29 7.12
C LEU A 134 10.42 4.44 8.60
N ASP A 135 11.66 4.86 8.89
CA ASP A 135 12.13 5.13 10.25
C ASP A 135 11.24 6.18 10.95
N ARG A 136 10.90 7.26 10.23
CA ARG A 136 10.04 8.33 10.76
C ARG A 136 8.61 7.83 11.02
N MET A 137 8.01 7.07 10.12
CA MET A 137 6.66 6.52 10.30
C MET A 137 6.62 5.57 11.50
N ARG A 138 7.62 4.70 11.64
CA ARG A 138 7.79 3.81 12.80
C ARG A 138 7.87 4.60 14.11
N ALA A 139 8.66 5.67 14.15
CA ALA A 139 8.79 6.52 15.32
C ALA A 139 7.49 7.25 15.72
N HIS A 140 6.51 7.36 14.80
CA HIS A 140 5.19 7.95 15.06
C HIS A 140 4.11 6.89 15.35
N GLY A 141 4.48 5.60 15.43
CA GLY A 141 3.57 4.53 15.84
C GLY A 141 2.93 3.72 14.70
N ALA A 142 3.36 3.90 13.45
CA ALA A 142 3.01 2.95 12.40
C ALA A 142 3.88 1.69 12.51
N ASP A 143 3.30 0.51 12.29
CA ASP A 143 4.10 -0.70 12.08
C ASP A 143 4.64 -0.72 10.64
N VAL A 144 5.86 -1.20 10.48
CA VAL A 144 6.51 -1.35 9.17
C VAL A 144 6.69 -2.84 8.93
N VAL A 145 5.99 -3.36 7.93
CA VAL A 145 5.84 -4.78 7.61
C VAL A 145 6.27 -5.04 6.17
N THR A 146 6.27 -6.30 5.74
CA THR A 146 6.52 -6.68 4.34
C THR A 146 5.28 -7.30 3.70
N THR A 147 5.27 -7.40 2.37
CA THR A 147 4.19 -8.03 1.61
C THR A 147 3.88 -9.43 2.12
N GLU A 148 4.92 -10.24 2.34
CA GLU A 148 4.76 -11.61 2.83
C GLU A 148 4.17 -11.65 4.25
N MET A 149 4.59 -10.75 5.15
CA MET A 149 3.98 -10.64 6.49
C MET A 149 2.48 -10.34 6.39
N VAL A 150 2.09 -9.36 5.57
CA VAL A 150 0.67 -9.00 5.37
C VAL A 150 -0.14 -10.19 4.86
N LEU A 151 0.36 -10.89 3.84
CA LEU A 151 -0.34 -12.03 3.22
C LEU A 151 -0.58 -13.16 4.23
N PHE A 152 0.44 -13.53 5.02
CA PHE A 152 0.29 -14.59 6.02
C PHE A 152 -0.53 -14.15 7.24
N GLU A 153 -0.42 -12.89 7.67
CA GLU A 153 -1.26 -12.37 8.74
C GLU A 153 -2.74 -12.37 8.34
N TRP A 154 -3.09 -11.90 7.13
CA TRP A 154 -4.47 -11.98 6.64
C TRP A 154 -5.00 -13.41 6.48
N LEU A 155 -4.13 -14.39 6.20
CA LEU A 155 -4.52 -15.80 6.15
C LEU A 155 -4.78 -16.40 7.53
N HIS A 156 -3.98 -16.01 8.53
CA HIS A 156 -3.84 -16.54 9.90
C HIS A 156 -3.47 -18.02 10.02
N ASP A 157 -4.00 -18.89 9.16
CA ASP A 157 -3.88 -20.34 9.27
C ASP A 157 -3.65 -20.97 7.89
N SER A 158 -2.86 -22.04 7.84
CA SER A 158 -2.64 -22.83 6.62
C SER A 158 -3.88 -23.61 6.17
N ASP A 159 -4.85 -23.83 7.05
CA ASP A 159 -6.15 -24.43 6.75
C ASP A 159 -7.13 -23.42 6.12
N ASN A 160 -6.74 -22.14 5.98
CA ASN A 160 -7.54 -21.15 5.28
C ASN A 160 -7.82 -21.61 3.84
N PRO A 161 -9.09 -21.61 3.36
CA PRO A 161 -9.44 -22.06 2.01
C PRO A 161 -8.70 -21.33 0.88
N ALA A 162 -8.27 -20.09 1.11
CA ALA A 162 -7.50 -19.29 0.15
C ALA A 162 -5.98 -19.52 0.23
N PHE A 163 -5.48 -20.28 1.21
CA PHE A 163 -4.04 -20.46 1.48
C PHE A 163 -3.23 -20.81 0.24
N ARG A 164 -3.66 -21.85 -0.50
CA ARG A 164 -2.93 -22.30 -1.69
C ARG A 164 -2.86 -21.23 -2.76
N GLU A 165 -3.95 -20.53 -3.01
CA GLU A 165 -4.00 -19.46 -4.03
C GLU A 165 -3.14 -18.27 -3.64
N VAL A 166 -3.14 -17.87 -2.37
CA VAL A 166 -2.29 -16.77 -1.86
C VAL A 166 -0.82 -17.17 -1.85
N LEU A 167 -0.50 -18.42 -1.51
CA LEU A 167 0.87 -18.94 -1.51
C LEU A 167 1.51 -18.91 -2.91
N GLU A 168 0.74 -19.14 -3.99
CA GLU A 168 1.26 -19.02 -5.36
C GLU A 168 1.62 -17.57 -5.75
N LEU A 169 1.21 -16.55 -4.98
CA LEU A 169 1.58 -15.15 -5.23
C LEU A 169 3.00 -14.81 -4.72
N ILE A 170 3.59 -15.66 -3.87
CA ILE A 170 4.90 -15.40 -3.24
C ILE A 170 5.97 -16.43 -3.62
N LYS A 171 5.61 -17.44 -4.42
CA LYS A 171 6.56 -18.38 -5.04
C LYS A 171 7.14 -17.80 -6.33
#